data_AF-E2S3U1-F1
#
_entry.id   AF-E2S3U1-F1
#
_cell.length_a   1.000
_cell.length_b   1.000
_cell.length_c   1.000
_cell.angle_alpha   90.00
_cell.angle_beta   90.00
_cell.angle_gamma   90.00
#
_symmetry.space_group_name_H-M   'P 1'
#
loop_
_entity.id
_entity.type
_entity.pdbx_description
1 polymer ?
#
loop_
_entity_poly.entity_id
_entity_poly.type
_entity_poly.pdbx_seq_one_letter_code
_entity_poly.pdbx_strand_id
1 'polypeptide(L)'
;MGKTNITKAAVALTAGLAAFGVTGFAVAQGGLTANLALSGSFFKITMGHLDGEGFSLFVDDDQKAEEHLPVARIKLEHAKVSDLCLSVTVPKVPGVGGEATLALKAEGEGSVESDSLLVGATDVDGSLVMQDVNVGIDANQLSDTADPGAWGLYSKQVSLKADDVKATSVGAQRLSAKNVGVTVRRGSDNGC
;
A
#
# COMPACT_ATOMS: atom_id res chain seq x y z
N MET A 1 -54.29 0.86 -26.71
CA MET A 1 -53.28 0.35 -25.76
C MET A 1 -52.29 -0.50 -26.54
N GLY A 2 -51.05 0.00 -26.69
CA GLY A 2 -50.07 -0.54 -27.65
C GLY A 2 -49.45 -1.85 -27.21
N LYS A 3 -49.35 -2.81 -28.15
CA LYS A 3 -48.57 -4.04 -28.00
C LYS A 3 -47.08 -3.67 -28.06
N THR A 4 -46.39 -3.67 -26.94
CA THR A 4 -44.94 -3.47 -26.92
C THR A 4 -44.30 -4.65 -27.64
N ASN A 5 -43.78 -4.41 -28.84
CA ASN A 5 -43.14 -5.44 -29.64
C ASN A 5 -41.85 -5.88 -28.93
N ILE A 6 -41.87 -7.07 -28.33
CA ILE A 6 -40.81 -7.61 -27.47
C ILE A 6 -39.44 -7.60 -28.16
N THR A 7 -39.39 -7.78 -29.49
CA THR A 7 -38.13 -7.68 -30.24
C THR A 7 -37.58 -6.26 -30.30
N LYS A 8 -38.45 -5.24 -30.43
CA LYS A 8 -38.03 -3.83 -30.38
C LYS A 8 -37.59 -3.43 -28.97
N ALA A 9 -38.24 -3.95 -27.94
CA ALA A 9 -37.86 -3.72 -26.54
C ALA A 9 -36.51 -4.39 -26.21
N ALA A 10 -36.29 -5.62 -26.68
CA ALA A 10 -35.02 -6.31 -26.54
C ALA A 10 -33.89 -5.54 -27.25
N VAL A 11 -34.08 -5.15 -28.52
CA VAL A 11 -33.07 -4.37 -29.28
C VAL A 11 -32.78 -3.03 -28.59
N ALA A 12 -33.80 -2.34 -28.06
CA ALA A 12 -33.61 -1.10 -27.32
C ALA A 12 -32.83 -1.30 -26.01
N LEU A 13 -33.09 -2.40 -25.30
CA LEU A 13 -32.35 -2.77 -24.08
C LEU A 13 -30.90 -3.16 -24.38
N THR A 14 -30.64 -3.93 -25.45
CA THR A 14 -29.28 -4.31 -25.85
C THR A 14 -28.48 -3.11 -26.33
N ALA A 15 -29.10 -2.19 -27.09
CA ALA A 15 -28.45 -0.94 -27.50
C ALA A 15 -28.17 -0.01 -26.31
N GLY A 16 -29.08 0.05 -25.33
CA GLY A 16 -28.86 0.77 -24.07
C GLY A 16 -27.69 0.18 -23.28
N LEU A 17 -27.64 -1.14 -23.09
CA LEU A 17 -26.54 -1.83 -22.43
C LEU A 17 -25.21 -1.70 -23.17
N ALA A 18 -25.21 -1.68 -24.51
CA ALA A 18 -24.01 -1.41 -25.30
C ALA A 18 -23.54 0.05 -25.16
N ALA A 19 -24.45 1.02 -25.10
CA ALA A 19 -24.11 2.42 -24.84
C ALA A 19 -23.54 2.63 -23.42
N PHE A 20 -24.04 1.89 -22.42
CA PHE A 20 -23.46 1.81 -21.07
C PHE A 20 -22.13 1.04 -21.03
N GLY A 21 -21.92 0.08 -21.93
CA GLY A 21 -20.63 -0.61 -22.08
C GLY A 21 -19.53 0.31 -22.64
N VAL A 22 -19.88 1.20 -23.59
CA VAL A 22 -18.92 2.15 -24.18
C VAL A 22 -18.68 3.36 -23.28
N THR A 23 -19.67 3.80 -22.49
CA THR A 23 -19.48 4.84 -21.46
C THR A 23 -18.98 4.31 -20.13
N GLY A 24 -19.08 3.00 -19.86
CA GLY A 24 -18.38 2.32 -18.77
C GLY A 24 -16.85 2.35 -18.93
N PHE A 25 -16.36 2.44 -20.17
CA PHE A 25 -14.95 2.74 -20.46
C PHE A 25 -14.59 4.23 -20.30
N ALA A 26 -15.57 5.13 -20.23
CA ALA A 26 -15.32 6.57 -20.07
C ALA A 26 -15.40 7.03 -18.60
N VAL A 27 -16.09 6.28 -17.72
CA VAL A 27 -15.95 6.48 -16.26
C VAL A 27 -14.64 5.88 -15.72
N ALA A 28 -14.00 4.96 -16.48
CA ALA A 28 -12.59 4.64 -16.29
C ALA A 28 -11.66 5.84 -16.51
N GLN A 29 -12.16 6.97 -17.02
CA GLN A 29 -11.40 8.22 -17.20
C GLN A 29 -11.95 9.42 -16.41
N GLY A 30 -12.68 9.21 -15.31
CA GLY A 30 -13.29 10.35 -14.59
C GLY A 30 -13.52 10.23 -13.08
N GLY A 31 -13.19 9.11 -12.43
CA GLY A 31 -13.37 8.95 -10.98
C GLY A 31 -12.11 9.15 -10.14
N LEU A 32 -10.94 8.83 -10.72
CA LEU A 32 -9.59 9.01 -10.16
C LEU A 32 -8.59 9.13 -11.32
N THR A 33 -8.72 10.13 -12.20
CA THR A 33 -7.59 10.61 -13.03
C THR A 33 -6.65 11.46 -12.17
N ALA A 34 -6.30 10.93 -11.01
CA ALA A 34 -5.01 11.19 -10.46
C ALA A 34 -4.09 10.20 -11.19
N ASN A 35 -3.20 10.69 -12.05
CA ASN A 35 -1.88 10.10 -12.15
C ASN A 35 -1.14 10.23 -10.78
N LEU A 36 -1.79 9.83 -9.68
CA LEU A 36 -1.18 9.35 -8.44
C LEU A 36 -1.06 7.81 -8.60
N ALA A 37 -0.60 7.31 -9.74
CA ALA A 37 0.80 6.88 -9.70
C ALA A 37 1.62 7.88 -8.86
N LEU A 38 1.95 7.52 -7.62
CA LEU A 38 2.99 8.20 -6.84
C LEU A 38 4.33 7.98 -7.57
N SER A 39 4.43 8.47 -8.80
CA SER A 39 5.56 8.34 -9.71
C SER A 39 6.71 9.13 -9.10
N GLY A 40 7.40 8.52 -8.15
CA GLY A 40 8.55 9.06 -7.45
C GLY A 40 8.36 9.39 -5.97
N SER A 41 7.14 9.48 -5.44
CA SER A 41 6.95 9.76 -4.01
C SER A 41 7.04 8.46 -3.20
N PHE A 42 7.94 8.43 -2.22
CA PHE A 42 8.07 7.38 -1.23
C PHE A 42 7.23 7.74 -0.01
N PHE A 43 6.63 6.75 0.62
CA PHE A 43 6.06 6.91 1.94
C PHE A 43 7.20 6.84 2.95
N LYS A 44 7.30 7.84 3.81
CA LYS A 44 8.12 7.75 5.00
C LYS A 44 7.26 7.23 6.14
N ILE A 45 7.66 6.09 6.69
CA ILE A 45 6.97 5.44 7.79
C ILE A 45 7.91 5.42 8.98
N THR A 46 7.41 5.84 10.14
CA THR A 46 8.06 5.69 11.44
C THR A 46 7.08 5.02 12.39
N MET A 47 7.62 4.25 13.35
CA MET A 47 6.81 3.58 14.35
C MET A 47 7.61 3.41 15.64
N GLY A 48 6.95 3.65 16.78
CA GLY A 48 7.58 3.48 18.08
C GLY A 48 7.87 2.02 18.43
N HIS A 49 6.97 1.12 18.02
CA HIS A 49 7.08 -0.31 18.25
C HIS A 49 6.16 -1.09 17.32
N LEU A 50 6.60 -2.26 16.85
CA LEU A 50 5.79 -3.24 16.14
C LEU A 50 6.07 -4.63 16.70
N ASP A 51 5.02 -5.33 17.08
CA ASP A 51 5.03 -6.77 17.34
C ASP A 51 4.34 -7.49 16.20
N GLY A 52 4.98 -8.54 15.67
CA GLY A 52 4.55 -9.21 14.46
C GLY A 52 4.71 -10.72 14.52
N GLU A 53 3.85 -11.42 13.81
CA GLU A 53 3.87 -12.87 13.62
C GLU A 53 4.01 -13.22 12.13
N GLY A 54 4.70 -14.31 11.84
CA GLY A 54 4.91 -14.78 10.46
C GLY A 54 5.69 -13.77 9.61
N PHE A 55 6.76 -13.21 10.18
CA PHE A 55 7.59 -12.21 9.51
C PHE A 55 8.40 -12.86 8.39
N SER A 56 8.26 -12.34 7.18
CA SER A 56 9.07 -12.73 6.03
C SER A 56 9.70 -11.49 5.41
N LEU A 57 10.95 -11.60 5.00
CA LEU A 57 11.68 -10.55 4.29
C LEU A 57 12.43 -11.16 3.11
N PHE A 58 12.18 -10.68 1.90
CA PHE A 58 12.83 -11.15 0.68
C PHE A 58 12.98 -10.02 -0.34
N VAL A 59 13.86 -10.21 -1.31
CA VAL A 59 14.04 -9.27 -2.42
C VAL A 59 12.93 -9.49 -3.44
N ASP A 60 12.36 -8.40 -3.92
CA ASP A 60 11.26 -8.36 -4.88
C ASP A 60 11.33 -7.05 -5.69
N ASP A 61 10.34 -6.80 -6.54
CA ASP A 61 10.18 -5.53 -7.24
C ASP A 61 8.79 -4.90 -7.05
N ASP A 62 8.72 -3.57 -7.07
CA ASP A 62 7.47 -2.83 -7.24
C ASP A 62 7.41 -2.18 -8.62
N GLN A 63 6.26 -2.33 -9.28
CA GLN A 63 5.99 -1.64 -10.54
C GLN A 63 5.55 -0.20 -10.27
N LYS A 64 6.34 0.78 -10.73
CA LYS A 64 5.99 2.21 -10.73
C LYS A 64 5.98 2.72 -12.17
N ALA A 65 4.78 3.01 -12.67
CA ALA A 65 4.57 3.35 -14.08
C ALA A 65 5.13 2.25 -15.01
N GLU A 66 6.14 2.55 -15.83
CA GLU A 66 6.78 1.60 -16.74
C GLU A 66 8.11 1.04 -16.18
N GLU A 67 8.49 1.39 -14.95
CA GLU A 67 9.75 0.99 -14.32
C GLU A 67 9.53 0.00 -13.17
N HIS A 68 10.42 -0.99 -13.09
CA HIS A 68 10.53 -1.91 -11.95
C HIS A 68 11.56 -1.37 -10.96
N LEU A 69 11.14 -1.21 -9.70
CA LEU A 69 12.00 -0.71 -8.64
C LEU A 69 12.32 -1.86 -7.68
N PRO A 70 13.60 -2.18 -7.42
CA PRO A 70 13.94 -3.22 -6.46
C PRO A 70 13.52 -2.80 -5.06
N VAL A 71 12.90 -3.73 -4.33
CA VAL A 71 12.40 -3.51 -2.98
C VAL A 71 12.76 -4.68 -2.06
N ALA A 72 12.94 -4.36 -0.79
CA ALA A 72 12.78 -5.30 0.30
C ALA A 72 11.28 -5.52 0.54
N ARG A 73 10.78 -6.70 0.22
CA ARG A 73 9.40 -7.10 0.50
C ARG A 73 9.32 -7.67 1.91
N ILE A 74 8.60 -6.95 2.76
CA ILE A 74 8.28 -7.35 4.12
C ILE A 74 6.85 -7.87 4.15
N LYS A 75 6.65 -9.06 4.70
CA LYS A 75 5.33 -9.66 4.93
C LYS A 75 5.18 -10.02 6.40
N LEU A 76 4.00 -9.75 6.95
CA LEU A 76 3.60 -10.08 8.32
C LEU A 76 2.19 -10.66 8.27
N GLU A 77 1.99 -11.84 8.84
CA GLU A 77 0.67 -12.46 8.89
C GLU A 77 -0.26 -11.71 9.84
N HIS A 78 0.28 -11.30 10.99
CA HIS A 78 -0.38 -10.41 11.94
C HIS A 78 0.62 -9.40 12.47
N ALA A 79 0.20 -8.15 12.66
CA ALA A 79 1.04 -7.12 13.25
C ALA A 79 0.23 -6.16 14.12
N LYS A 80 0.80 -5.79 15.27
CA LYS A 80 0.38 -4.67 16.10
C LYS A 80 1.45 -3.61 16.10
N VAL A 81 1.06 -2.40 15.73
CA VAL A 81 1.95 -1.25 15.64
C VAL A 81 1.51 -0.18 16.63
N SER A 82 2.47 0.43 17.29
CA SER A 82 2.29 1.57 18.18
C SER A 82 2.95 2.81 17.59
N ASP A 83 2.30 3.95 17.77
CA ASP A 83 2.79 5.26 17.35
C ASP A 83 3.19 5.30 15.87
N LEU A 84 2.32 4.76 15.00
CA LEU A 84 2.54 4.79 13.56
C LEU A 84 2.42 6.22 13.04
N CYS A 85 3.44 6.66 12.31
CA CYS A 85 3.38 7.84 11.47
C CYS A 85 3.68 7.41 10.03
N LEU A 86 2.77 7.71 9.12
CA LEU A 86 2.96 7.53 7.68
C LEU A 86 2.82 8.90 7.02
N SER A 87 3.82 9.31 6.25
CA SER A 87 3.76 10.56 5.50
C SER A 87 4.23 10.40 4.07
N VAL A 88 3.70 11.25 3.20
CA VAL A 88 4.10 11.32 1.80
C VAL A 88 4.09 12.78 1.35
N THR A 89 5.18 13.20 0.73
CA THR A 89 5.30 14.52 0.12
C THR A 89 4.98 14.41 -1.36
N VAL A 90 3.94 15.14 -1.77
CA VAL A 90 3.53 15.26 -3.17
C VAL A 90 4.16 16.54 -3.72
N PRO A 91 5.09 16.44 -4.69
CA PRO A 91 5.89 17.58 -5.13
C PRO A 91 5.08 18.63 -5.90
N LYS A 92 3.95 18.25 -6.52
CA LYS A 92 3.12 19.18 -7.30
C LYS A 92 1.64 18.89 -7.06
N VAL A 93 1.01 19.69 -6.21
CA VAL A 93 -0.45 19.68 -6.05
C VAL A 93 -1.07 20.82 -6.86
N PRO A 94 -1.95 20.53 -7.86
CA PRO A 94 -2.61 21.56 -8.66
C PRO A 94 -3.33 22.60 -7.79
N GLY A 95 -3.07 23.89 -8.05
CA GLY A 95 -3.70 25.00 -7.32
C GLY A 95 -3.07 25.35 -5.96
N VAL A 96 -2.11 24.57 -5.45
CA VAL A 96 -1.47 24.80 -4.14
C VAL A 96 -0.15 25.57 -4.24
N GLY A 97 0.43 25.64 -5.45
CA GLY A 97 1.61 26.46 -5.76
C GLY A 97 2.95 25.90 -5.29
N GLY A 98 3.01 24.62 -4.92
CA GLY A 98 4.21 23.95 -4.42
C GLY A 98 3.92 22.54 -3.91
N GLU A 99 4.86 22.01 -3.14
CA GLU A 99 4.73 20.68 -2.52
C GLU A 99 3.69 20.70 -1.39
N ALA A 100 3.04 19.56 -1.17
CA ALA A 100 2.20 19.34 -0.01
C ALA A 100 2.50 17.98 0.60
N THR A 101 2.51 17.93 1.93
CA THR A 101 2.69 16.69 2.69
C THR A 101 1.36 16.24 3.25
N LEU A 102 1.02 14.99 2.96
CA LEU A 102 -0.03 14.23 3.66
C LEU A 102 0.65 13.42 4.77
N ALA A 103 0.15 13.56 6.00
CA ALA A 103 0.59 12.75 7.12
C ALA A 103 -0.61 12.11 7.83
N LEU A 104 -0.50 10.81 8.06
CA LEU A 104 -1.45 9.98 8.80
C LEU A 104 -0.73 9.45 10.04
N LYS A 105 -1.31 9.72 11.21
CA LYS A 105 -0.77 9.30 12.50
C LYS A 105 -1.79 8.45 13.23
N ALA A 106 -1.33 7.40 13.90
CA ALA A 106 -2.13 6.60 14.81
C ALA A 106 -1.34 6.46 16.12
N GLU A 107 -1.75 7.23 17.13
CA GLU A 107 -0.99 7.39 18.38
C GLU A 107 -1.43 6.40 19.46
N GLY A 108 -0.46 5.96 20.27
CA GLY A 108 -0.66 5.10 21.43
C GLY A 108 -0.33 3.63 21.17
N GLU A 109 -0.38 2.86 22.27
CA GLU A 109 -0.02 1.45 22.28
C GLU A 109 -1.03 0.59 21.50
N GLY A 110 -0.51 -0.22 20.57
CA GLY A 110 -1.31 -1.02 19.65
C GLY A 110 -2.34 -0.17 18.92
N SER A 111 -1.94 1.02 18.47
CA SER A 111 -2.79 1.97 17.76
C SER A 111 -3.21 1.45 16.39
N VAL A 112 -2.45 0.54 15.80
CA VAL A 112 -2.76 -0.11 14.53
C VAL A 112 -2.64 -1.61 14.69
N GLU A 113 -3.59 -2.33 14.11
CA GLU A 113 -3.58 -3.79 14.00
C GLU A 113 -3.87 -4.17 12.55
N SER A 114 -3.09 -5.07 11.99
CA SER A 114 -3.22 -5.50 10.61
C SER A 114 -3.08 -7.00 10.43
N ASP A 115 -3.84 -7.54 9.49
CA ASP A 115 -3.74 -8.93 9.05
C ASP A 115 -3.25 -8.97 7.59
N SER A 116 -2.34 -9.90 7.31
CA SER A 116 -1.67 -10.06 6.01
C SER A 116 -1.06 -8.76 5.50
N LEU A 117 -0.23 -8.12 6.33
CA LEU A 117 0.49 -6.90 5.98
C LEU A 117 1.61 -7.23 4.99
N LEU A 118 1.71 -6.42 3.95
CA LEU A 118 2.73 -6.46 2.93
C LEU A 118 3.28 -5.05 2.71
N VAL A 119 4.59 -4.89 2.78
CA VAL A 119 5.28 -3.61 2.59
C VAL A 119 6.41 -3.82 1.60
N GLY A 120 6.46 -3.01 0.55
CA GLY A 120 7.66 -2.83 -0.27
C GLY A 120 8.42 -1.62 0.24
N ALA A 121 9.71 -1.77 0.51
CA ALA A 121 10.57 -0.67 0.94
C ALA A 121 11.93 -0.70 0.24
N THR A 122 12.48 0.47 -0.08
CA THR A 122 13.85 0.58 -0.61
C THR A 122 14.90 0.74 0.48
N ASP A 123 14.46 1.18 1.66
CA ASP A 123 15.32 1.52 2.78
C ASP A 123 14.53 1.31 4.08
N VAL A 124 15.15 0.65 5.06
CA VAL A 124 14.54 0.32 6.35
C VAL A 124 15.63 0.50 7.42
N ASP A 125 15.51 1.56 8.21
CA ASP A 125 16.38 1.83 9.35
C ASP A 125 15.65 1.58 10.66
N GLY A 126 16.30 0.85 11.56
CA GLY A 126 15.72 0.50 12.85
C GLY A 126 16.42 -0.65 13.55
N SER A 127 15.73 -1.19 14.56
CA SER A 127 16.18 -2.34 15.34
C SER A 127 15.10 -3.41 15.36
N LEU A 128 15.51 -4.67 15.32
CA LEU A 128 14.59 -5.81 15.36
C LEU A 128 15.16 -6.95 16.18
N VAL A 129 14.27 -7.67 16.85
CA VAL A 129 14.53 -8.92 17.54
C VAL A 129 13.61 -9.97 16.93
N MET A 130 14.20 -11.08 16.52
CA MET A 130 13.49 -12.17 15.84
C MET A 130 13.61 -13.46 16.64
N GLN A 131 12.59 -14.31 16.57
CA GLN A 131 12.55 -15.62 17.22
C GLN A 131 12.20 -16.71 16.19
N ASP A 132 12.88 -17.85 16.29
CA ASP A 132 12.77 -18.97 15.34
C ASP A 132 13.10 -18.56 13.90
N VAL A 133 14.32 -18.06 13.70
CA VAL A 133 14.77 -17.44 12.45
C VAL A 133 15.36 -18.46 11.48
N ASN A 134 14.92 -18.39 10.23
CA ASN A 134 15.54 -19.08 9.10
C ASN A 134 16.02 -18.02 8.10
N VAL A 135 17.28 -18.06 7.71
CA VAL A 135 17.88 -17.12 6.75
C VAL A 135 18.43 -17.89 5.57
N GLY A 136 18.27 -17.37 4.36
CA GLY A 136 18.75 -18.00 3.13
C GLY A 136 17.83 -19.10 2.62
N ILE A 137 16.54 -19.04 2.97
CA ILE A 137 15.51 -19.91 2.42
C ILE A 137 15.03 -19.39 1.06
N ASP A 138 14.53 -20.28 0.21
CA ASP A 138 13.95 -19.89 -1.07
C ASP A 138 12.72 -18.98 -0.84
N ALA A 139 12.72 -17.80 -1.46
CA ALA A 139 11.67 -16.82 -1.28
C ALA A 139 10.31 -17.31 -1.82
N ASN A 140 10.28 -18.29 -2.73
CA ASN A 140 9.04 -18.95 -3.18
C ASN A 140 8.33 -19.70 -2.04
N GLN A 141 9.03 -20.04 -0.95
CA GLN A 141 8.40 -20.60 0.25
C GLN A 141 7.69 -19.52 1.09
N LEU A 142 7.97 -18.24 0.83
CA LEU A 142 7.44 -17.09 1.58
C LEU A 142 6.33 -16.36 0.82
N SER A 143 6.45 -16.30 -0.50
CA SER A 143 5.46 -15.74 -1.40
C SER A 143 5.48 -16.43 -2.75
N ASP A 144 4.31 -16.80 -3.26
CA ASP A 144 4.14 -17.32 -4.62
C ASP A 144 4.49 -16.30 -5.72
N THR A 145 4.63 -15.03 -5.34
CA THR A 145 5.02 -13.93 -6.24
C THR A 145 6.50 -13.62 -6.20
N ALA A 146 7.30 -14.34 -5.40
CA ALA A 146 8.72 -14.06 -5.30
C ALA A 146 9.46 -14.48 -6.58
N ASP A 147 10.51 -13.74 -6.92
CA ASP A 147 11.32 -14.06 -8.08
C ASP A 147 12.00 -15.44 -7.95
N PRO A 148 12.08 -16.24 -9.04
CA PRO A 148 12.80 -17.50 -9.02
C PRO A 148 14.28 -17.32 -8.62
N GLY A 149 14.70 -18.06 -7.59
CA GLY A 149 16.08 -18.00 -7.07
C GLY A 149 16.36 -16.83 -6.13
N ALA A 150 15.36 -16.00 -5.82
CA ALA A 150 15.45 -15.07 -4.71
C ALA A 150 15.52 -15.86 -3.39
N TRP A 151 16.34 -15.38 -2.47
CA TRP A 151 16.39 -15.88 -1.12
C TRP A 151 15.73 -14.87 -0.18
N GLY A 152 15.26 -15.37 0.95
CA GLY A 152 14.67 -14.56 1.99
C GLY A 152 15.02 -15.06 3.37
N LEU A 153 14.39 -14.44 4.34
CA LEU A 153 14.36 -14.88 5.72
C LEU A 153 12.93 -14.95 6.23
N TYR A 154 12.74 -15.84 7.19
CA TYR A 154 11.50 -16.02 7.93
C TYR A 154 11.78 -16.00 9.42
N SER A 155 10.86 -15.43 10.17
CA SER A 155 10.84 -15.47 11.62
C SER A 155 9.40 -15.70 12.09
N LYS A 156 9.23 -16.58 13.07
CA LYS A 156 7.91 -16.85 13.64
C LYS A 156 7.36 -15.61 14.35
N GLN A 157 8.21 -14.91 15.09
CA GLN A 157 7.87 -13.67 15.78
C GLN A 157 8.94 -12.61 15.51
N VAL A 158 8.52 -11.35 15.44
CA VAL A 158 9.41 -10.20 15.35
C VAL A 158 8.91 -9.10 16.27
N SER A 159 9.84 -8.45 16.95
CA SER A 159 9.62 -7.18 17.65
C SER A 159 10.57 -6.17 17.01
N LEU A 160 10.06 -5.08 16.47
CA LEU A 160 10.89 -4.07 15.80
C LEU A 160 10.52 -2.64 16.18
N LYS A 161 11.50 -1.76 16.04
CA LYS A 161 11.35 -0.31 16.04
C LYS A 161 11.94 0.20 14.75
N ALA A 162 11.25 1.13 14.11
CA ALA A 162 11.72 1.68 12.84
C ALA A 162 11.63 3.21 12.86
N ASP A 163 12.79 3.82 12.65
CA ASP A 163 12.97 5.27 12.72
C ASP A 163 12.85 5.92 11.34
N ASP A 164 13.19 5.20 10.27
CA ASP A 164 13.02 5.64 8.89
C ASP A 164 12.79 4.44 7.94
N VAL A 165 11.55 4.26 7.51
CA VAL A 165 11.19 3.30 6.46
C VAL A 165 10.75 4.05 5.22
N LYS A 166 11.51 3.90 4.13
CA LYS A 166 11.14 4.43 2.81
C LYS A 166 10.37 3.37 2.04
N ALA A 167 9.07 3.38 2.23
CA ALA A 167 8.16 2.46 1.60
C ALA A 167 7.74 2.94 0.20
N THR A 168 7.68 1.99 -0.73
CA THR A 168 7.16 2.15 -2.09
C THR A 168 5.71 1.72 -2.17
N SER A 169 5.33 0.73 -1.36
CA SER A 169 3.98 0.18 -1.28
C SER A 169 3.67 -0.30 0.14
N VAL A 170 2.39 -0.21 0.51
CA VAL A 170 1.84 -0.79 1.75
C VAL A 170 0.46 -1.35 1.42
N GLY A 171 0.22 -2.61 1.78
CA GLY A 171 -1.05 -3.29 1.59
C GLY A 171 -1.35 -4.21 2.77
N ALA A 172 -2.62 -4.41 3.10
CA ALA A 172 -3.04 -5.37 4.11
C ALA A 172 -4.43 -5.90 3.75
N GLN A 173 -4.74 -7.14 4.18
CA GLN A 173 -6.10 -7.67 4.02
C GLN A 173 -7.07 -6.96 4.97
N ARG A 174 -6.64 -6.75 6.21
CA ARG A 174 -7.35 -5.94 7.20
C ARG A 174 -6.38 -4.97 7.84
N LEU A 175 -6.83 -3.74 8.02
CA LEU A 175 -6.13 -2.74 8.82
C LEU A 175 -7.17 -2.02 9.68
N SER A 176 -6.95 -2.01 10.99
CA SER A 176 -7.73 -1.24 11.94
C SER A 176 -6.82 -0.31 12.72
N ALA A 177 -7.26 0.92 12.94
CA ALA A 177 -6.50 1.90 13.69
C ALA A 177 -7.39 2.67 14.66
N LYS A 178 -6.82 3.08 15.79
CA LYS A 178 -7.42 3.98 16.79
C LYS A 178 -6.56 5.24 16.91
N ASN A 179 -7.15 6.31 17.45
CA ASN A 179 -6.49 7.62 17.62
C ASN A 179 -5.88 8.16 16.32
N VAL A 180 -6.63 8.05 15.23
CA VAL A 180 -6.15 8.44 13.90
C VAL A 180 -6.25 9.96 13.70
N GLY A 181 -5.13 10.58 13.35
CA GLY A 181 -5.05 11.96 12.89
C GLY A 181 -4.58 12.00 11.44
N VAL A 182 -5.27 12.78 10.60
CA VAL A 182 -4.89 13.01 9.20
C VAL A 182 -4.67 14.51 9.00
N THR A 183 -3.52 14.88 8.44
CA THR A 183 -3.19 16.26 8.13
C THR A 183 -2.68 16.39 6.71
N VAL A 184 -3.01 17.51 6.06
CA VAL A 184 -2.46 17.89 4.77
C VAL A 184 -1.95 19.32 4.91
N ARG A 185 -0.66 19.54 4.68
CA ARG A 185 -0.01 20.84 4.84
C ARG A 185 0.90 21.15 3.65
N ARG A 186 1.10 22.44 3.37
CA ARG A 186 2.09 22.88 2.36
C ARG A 186 3.51 22.62 2.87
N GLY A 187 4.42 22.32 1.95
CA GLY A 187 5.83 22.06 2.22
C GLY A 187 6.12 20.64 2.73
N SER A 188 7.41 20.28 2.75
CA SER A 188 7.95 18.97 3.12
C SER A 188 8.14 18.75 4.62
N ASP A 189 8.23 19.82 5.42
CA ASP A 189 8.66 19.75 6.82
C ASP A 189 7.56 19.28 7.79
N ASN A 190 6.39 18.94 7.26
CA ASN A 190 5.20 18.58 8.03
C ASN A 190 4.95 17.06 8.08
N GLY A 191 5.93 16.25 7.64
CA GLY A 191 5.87 14.80 7.62
C GLY A 191 6.26 14.15 8.94
N CYS A 192 6.43 12.83 8.85
CA CYS A 192 7.31 12.07 9.73
C CYS A 192 8.76 12.37 9.29
#